data_AF-A0A5C5XKM9-F1
#
_entry.id   AF-A0A5C5XKM9-F1
#
_cell.length_a   1.000
_cell.length_b   1.000
_cell.length_c   1.000
_cell.angle_alpha   90.00
_cell.angle_beta   90.00
_cell.angle_gamma   90.00
#
_symmetry.space_group_name_H-M   'P 1'
#
loop_
_entity.id
_entity.type
_entity.pdbx_description
1 polymer ?
#
loop_
_entity_poly.entity_id
_entity_poly.type
_entity_poly.pdbx_seq_one_letter_code
_entity_poly.pdbx_strand_id
1 'polypeptide(L)'
;MTNSKNLKLTNDQAILQKALLLNAEERLLLIDELAANLPDNQPPQLSHEWTKVINRRSQEIDLGSVKTEDWESIRSRLIYKINFAKEK
;
A
#
# COMPACT_ATOMS: atom_id res chain seq x y z
N MET A 1 0.57 -43.75 24.71
CA MET A 1 -0.34 -43.77 23.55
C MET A 1 -0.48 -42.34 23.06
N THR A 2 0.04 -42.05 21.86
CA THR A 2 0.21 -40.72 21.27
C THR A 2 -1.14 -40.12 20.87
N ASN A 3 -1.53 -39.02 21.51
CA ASN A 3 -2.67 -38.23 21.06
C ASN A 3 -2.16 -37.17 20.06
N SER A 4 -1.94 -37.61 18.82
CA SER A 4 -1.64 -36.72 17.70
C SER A 4 -2.86 -35.86 17.41
N LYS A 5 -2.90 -34.66 17.99
CA LYS A 5 -3.83 -33.61 17.57
C LYS A 5 -3.55 -33.31 16.11
N ASN A 6 -4.41 -33.84 15.25
CA ASN A 6 -4.42 -33.60 13.82
C ASN A 6 -4.88 -32.15 13.59
N LEU A 7 -3.98 -31.18 13.77
CA LEU A 7 -4.23 -29.79 13.38
C LEU A 7 -4.29 -29.78 11.85
N LYS A 8 -5.51 -29.73 11.29
CA LYS A 8 -5.68 -29.36 9.89
C LYS A 8 -5.02 -28.00 9.69
N LEU A 9 -4.00 -27.95 8.83
CA LEU A 9 -3.40 -26.69 8.40
C LEU A 9 -4.51 -25.80 7.80
N THR A 10 -4.45 -24.51 8.10
CA THR A 10 -5.22 -23.53 7.33
C THR A 10 -4.66 -23.49 5.89
N ASN A 11 -5.48 -23.08 4.93
CA ASN A 11 -5.09 -23.07 3.51
C ASN A 11 -3.79 -22.28 3.28
N ASP A 12 -3.64 -21.15 3.97
CA ASP A 12 -2.46 -20.29 3.89
C ASP A 12 -1.19 -20.98 4.41
N GLN A 13 -1.30 -21.74 5.51
CA GLN A 13 -0.17 -22.49 6.06
C GLN A 13 0.26 -23.63 5.12
N ALA A 14 -0.69 -24.29 4.45
CA ALA A 14 -0.39 -25.33 3.47
C ALA A 14 0.28 -24.77 2.21
N ILE A 15 -0.14 -23.59 1.75
CA ILE A 15 0.48 -22.88 0.61
C ILE A 15 1.90 -22.45 0.97
N LEU A 16 2.11 -21.86 2.15
CA LEU A 16 3.42 -21.46 2.62
C LEU A 16 4.39 -22.66 2.71
N GLN A 17 3.92 -23.80 3.25
CA GLN A 17 4.75 -25.00 3.31
C GLN A 17 5.20 -25.48 1.92
N LYS A 18 4.33 -25.40 0.91
CA LYS A 18 4.70 -25.74 -0.48
C LYS A 18 5.70 -24.75 -1.07
N ALA A 19 5.50 -23.45 -0.84
CA ALA A 19 6.42 -22.41 -1.30
C ALA A 19 7.82 -22.55 -0.68
N LEU A 20 7.92 -23.03 0.56
CA LEU A 20 9.20 -23.26 1.23
C LEU A 20 10.00 -24.45 0.68
N LEU A 21 9.38 -25.34 -0.12
CA LEU A 21 10.09 -26.42 -0.83
C LEU A 21 10.84 -25.92 -2.07
N LEU A 22 10.47 -24.75 -2.59
CA LEU A 22 11.15 -24.10 -3.72
C LEU A 22 12.52 -23.58 -3.30
N ASN A 23 13.44 -23.47 -4.25
CA ASN A 23 14.73 -22.83 -4.03
C ASN A 23 14.59 -21.30 -3.89
N ALA A 24 15.66 -20.59 -3.54
CA ALA A 24 15.60 -19.15 -3.28
C ALA A 24 15.17 -18.32 -4.50
N GLU A 25 15.62 -18.68 -5.70
CA GLU A 25 15.27 -18.00 -6.95
C GLU A 25 13.81 -18.22 -7.31
N GLU A 26 13.34 -19.46 -7.24
CA GLU A 26 11.93 -19.82 -7.48
C GLU A 26 10.98 -19.13 -6.50
N ARG A 27 11.39 -18.97 -5.23
CA ARG A 27 10.59 -18.21 -4.25
C ARG A 27 10.50 -16.73 -4.58
N LEU A 28 11.57 -16.12 -5.09
CA LEU A 28 11.55 -14.72 -5.51
C LEU A 28 10.62 -14.54 -6.71
N LEU A 29 10.71 -15.43 -7.71
CA LEU A 29 9.80 -15.44 -8.87
C LEU A 29 8.34 -15.59 -8.43
N LEU A 30 8.05 -16.51 -7.50
CA LEU A 30 6.69 -16.70 -6.98
C LEU A 30 6.17 -15.45 -6.26
N ILE A 31 7.01 -14.72 -5.52
CA ILE A 31 6.62 -13.46 -4.87
C ILE A 31 6.23 -12.42 -5.92
N ASP A 32 7.03 -12.27 -6.98
CA ASP A 32 6.77 -11.31 -8.06
C ASP A 32 5.48 -11.64 -8.81
N GLU A 33 5.27 -12.92 -9.15
CA GLU A 33 4.04 -13.39 -9.81
C GLU A 33 2.80 -13.16 -8.94
N LEU A 34 2.88 -13.45 -7.64
CA LEU A 34 1.78 -13.20 -6.70
C LEU A 34 1.48 -11.71 -6.62
N ALA A 35 2.48 -10.85 -6.51
CA ALA A 35 2.31 -9.40 -6.46
C ALA A 35 1.68 -8.84 -7.74
N ALA A 36 2.09 -9.32 -8.91
CA ALA A 36 1.58 -8.88 -10.21
C ALA A 36 0.11 -9.29 -10.47
N ASN A 37 -0.38 -10.33 -9.78
CA ASN A 37 -1.75 -10.83 -9.91
C ASN A 37 -2.67 -10.35 -8.77
N LEU A 38 -2.17 -9.50 -7.87
CA LEU A 38 -3.04 -8.86 -6.90
C LEU A 38 -3.98 -7.88 -7.62
N PRO A 39 -5.28 -7.89 -7.29
CA PRO A 39 -6.20 -6.89 -7.80
C PRO A 39 -5.71 -5.47 -7.45
N ASP A 40 -5.60 -4.58 -8.45
CA ASP A 40 -5.26 -3.15 -8.27
C ASP A 40 -6.19 -2.41 -7.28
N ASN A 41 -7.35 -3.00 -7.02
CA ASN A 41 -8.41 -2.52 -6.14
C ASN A 41 -8.24 -2.91 -4.67
N GLN A 42 -7.10 -3.49 -4.26
CA GLN A 42 -6.78 -3.61 -2.85
C GLN A 42 -5.89 -2.44 -2.42
N PRO A 43 -6.47 -1.34 -1.90
CA PRO A 43 -5.66 -0.24 -1.41
C PRO A 43 -4.70 -0.79 -0.34
N PRO A 44 -3.44 -0.34 -0.34
CA PRO A 44 -2.51 -0.74 0.71
C PRO A 44 -3.17 -0.48 2.07
N GLN A 45 -2.99 -1.42 3.01
CA GLN A 45 -3.47 -1.18 4.36
C GLN A 45 -2.74 0.06 4.90
N LEU A 46 -3.49 1.16 5.04
CA LEU A 46 -2.96 2.38 5.61
C LEU A 46 -2.58 2.10 7.07
N SER A 47 -1.40 2.57 7.47
CA SER A 47 -1.06 2.53 8.89
C SER A 47 -2.10 3.31 9.70
N HIS A 48 -2.27 2.95 10.96
CA HIS A 48 -3.17 3.65 11.88
C HIS A 48 -2.90 5.16 11.92
N GLU A 49 -1.62 5.55 11.85
CA GLU A 49 -1.20 6.95 11.85
C GLU A 49 -1.64 7.68 10.58
N TRP A 50 -1.57 7.05 9.41
CA TRP A 50 -2.07 7.65 8.17
C TRP A 50 -3.60 7.78 8.18
N THR A 51 -4.32 6.78 8.69
CA THR A 51 -5.78 6.83 8.84
C THR A 51 -6.20 8.00 9.75
N LYS A 52 -5.51 8.22 10.87
CA LYS A 52 -5.75 9.39 11.74
C LYS A 52 -5.56 10.71 11.00
N VAL A 53 -4.46 10.84 10.24
CA VAL A 53 -4.15 12.09 9.50
C VAL A 53 -5.21 12.39 8.45
N ILE A 54 -5.65 11.37 7.71
CA ILE A 54 -6.70 11.51 6.69
C ILE A 54 -8.00 11.98 7.35
N ASN A 55 -8.45 11.29 8.39
CA ASN A 55 -9.68 11.66 9.10
C ASN A 55 -9.63 13.09 9.65
N ARG A 56 -8.51 13.49 10.27
CA ARG A 56 -8.32 14.86 10.76
C ARG A 56 -8.40 15.88 9.63
N ARG A 57 -7.69 15.66 8.51
CA ARG A 57 -7.67 16.60 7.38
C ARG A 57 -9.02 16.70 6.67
N SER A 58 -9.74 15.60 6.55
CA SER A 58 -11.12 15.63 6.04
C SER A 58 -12.02 16.49 6.92
N GLN A 59 -11.96 16.32 8.25
CA GLN A 59 -12.72 17.16 9.19
C GLN A 59 -12.33 18.63 9.11
N GLU A 60 -11.05 18.95 8.98
CA GLU A 60 -10.57 20.33 8.81
C GLU A 60 -11.19 21.00 7.57
N ILE A 61 -11.30 20.26 6.47
CA ILE A 61 -11.94 20.73 5.23
C ILE A 61 -13.45 20.91 5.44
N ASP A 62 -14.13 19.91 6.00
CA ASP A 62 -15.58 19.93 6.23
C ASP A 62 -16.00 21.07 7.17
N LEU A 63 -15.19 21.35 8.18
CA LEU A 63 -15.39 22.46 9.12
C LEU A 63 -14.99 23.83 8.55
N GLY A 64 -14.35 23.87 7.39
CA GLY A 64 -13.79 25.10 6.82
C GLY A 64 -12.67 25.72 7.65
N SER A 65 -11.99 24.93 8.50
CA SER A 65 -10.91 25.41 9.37
C SER A 65 -9.59 25.57 8.61
N VAL A 66 -9.51 25.06 7.37
CA VAL A 66 -8.38 25.19 6.48
C VAL A 66 -8.79 25.87 5.17
N LYS A 67 -7.89 26.71 4.64
CA LYS A 67 -8.06 27.29 3.31
C LYS A 67 -7.65 26.27 2.26
N THR A 68 -8.60 25.87 1.43
CA THR A 68 -8.32 25.07 0.23
C THR A 68 -7.90 25.98 -0.92
N GLU A 69 -7.17 25.41 -1.87
CA GLU A 69 -6.79 26.08 -3.11
C GLU A 69 -7.09 25.15 -4.27
N ASP A 70 -7.52 25.73 -5.38
CA ASP A 70 -7.79 24.98 -6.61
C ASP A 70 -6.54 24.28 -7.15
N TRP A 71 -6.71 23.05 -7.61
CA TRP A 71 -5.60 22.22 -8.09
C TRP A 71 -4.88 22.85 -9.28
N GLU A 72 -5.60 23.46 -10.23
CA GLU A 72 -4.96 24.04 -11.42
C GLU A 72 -4.15 25.28 -11.07
N SER A 73 -4.56 26.05 -10.05
CA SER A 73 -3.75 27.16 -9.49
C SER A 73 -2.42 26.64 -8.92
N ILE A 74 -2.48 25.61 -8.07
CA ILE A 74 -1.28 25.00 -7.47
C ILE A 74 -0.36 24.45 -8.56
N ARG A 75 -0.93 23.67 -9.48
CA ARG A 75 -0.19 23.04 -10.58
C ARG A 75 0.53 24.06 -11.44
N SER A 76 -0.17 25.12 -11.87
CA SER A 76 0.40 26.19 -12.69
C SER A 76 1.58 26.88 -11.99
N ARG A 77 1.43 27.20 -10.70
CA ARG A 77 2.48 27.81 -9.88
C ARG A 77 3.70 26.90 -9.72
N LEU A 78 3.49 25.60 -9.50
CA LEU A 78 4.57 24.62 -9.37
C LEU A 78 5.34 24.42 -10.67
N ILE A 79 4.64 24.30 -11.80
CA ILE A 79 5.26 24.20 -13.13
C ILE A 79 6.13 25.43 -13.41
N TYR A 80 5.58 26.62 -13.16
CA TYR A 80 6.33 27.87 -13.32
C TYR A 80 7.61 27.88 -12.47
N LYS A 81 7.51 27.50 -11.19
CA LYS A 81 8.66 27.47 -10.27
C LYS A 81 9.73 26.48 -10.72
N ILE A 82 9.33 25.31 -11.22
CA ILE A 82 10.27 24.29 -11.73
C ILE A 82 10.98 24.79 -12.98
N ASN A 83 10.26 25.41 -13.91
CA ASN A 83 10.86 25.93 -15.14
C ASN A 83 11.81 27.10 -14.85
N PHE A 84 11.44 28.00 -13.95
CA PHE A 84 12.30 29.12 -13.54
C PHE A 84 13.58 28.66 -12.81
N ALA A 85 13.52 27.53 -12.09
CA ALA A 85 14.70 26.96 -11.44
C ALA A 85 15.68 26.27 -12.42
N LYS A 86 15.26 25.99 -13.67
CA LYS A 86 16.10 25.36 -14.70
C LYS A 86 16.84 26.37 -15.59
N GLU A 87 16.43 27.64 -15.56
CA GLU A 87 17.02 28.72 -16.36
C GLU A 87 18.15 29.49 -15.62
N LYS A 88 18.49 29.05 -14.40
CA LYS A 88 19.64 29.54 -13.61
C LYS A 88 20.69 28.44 -13.49
#